data_AF-A0A6L4AK16-F1
#
_entry.id   AF-A0A6L4AK16-F1
#
_cell.length_a   1.000
_cell.length_b   1.000
_cell.length_c   1.000
_cell.angle_alpha   90.00
_cell.angle_beta   90.00
_cell.angle_gamma   90.00
#
_symmetry.space_group_name_H-M   'P 1'
#
loop_
_entity.id
_entity.type
_entity.pdbx_description
1 polymer ?
#
loop_
_entity_poly.entity_id
_entity_poly.type
_entity_poly.pdbx_seq_one_letter_code
_entity_poly.pdbx_strand_id
1 'polypeptide(L)'
;MSSQTTHDQLVRLLDVIFEERECAKNLDVEGLTEVMREKEELVQVLAHVQKIDEADLPIATKIRHENRRNAYLFKSTLGWIREIMEFFGRRTVT
;
A
#
# COMPACT_ATOMS: atom_id res chain seq x y z
N MET A 1 -1.65 -1.28 28.36
CA MET A 1 -1.53 -1.41 26.90
C MET A 1 -0.22 -2.11 26.64
N SER A 2 -0.25 -3.37 26.20
CA SER A 2 0.97 -4.10 25.86
C SER A 2 1.64 -3.38 24.70
N SER A 3 2.88 -2.92 24.89
CA SER A 3 3.69 -2.35 23.81
C SER A 3 3.73 -3.37 22.67
N GLN A 4 3.14 -3.03 21.52
CA GLN A 4 3.25 -3.86 20.33
C GLN A 4 4.74 -4.05 20.01
N THR A 5 5.12 -5.29 19.72
CA THR A 5 6.50 -5.58 19.35
C THR A 5 6.76 -5.13 17.92
N THR A 6 8.02 -4.93 17.56
CA THR A 6 8.42 -4.68 16.16
C THR A 6 7.87 -5.75 15.21
N HIS A 7 7.86 -7.01 15.66
CA HIS A 7 7.29 -8.12 14.91
C HIS A 7 5.81 -7.89 14.61
N ASP A 8 5.01 -7.55 15.63
CA ASP A 8 3.57 -7.29 15.47
C ASP A 8 3.30 -6.16 14.47
N GLN A 9 4.13 -5.12 14.51
CA GLN A 9 4.04 -3.98 13.58
C GLN A 9 4.41 -4.36 12.15
N LEU A 10 5.41 -5.22 11.96
CA LEU A 10 5.77 -5.75 10.64
C LEU A 10 4.66 -6.64 10.09
N VAL A 11 4.09 -7.52 10.91
CA VAL A 11 2.96 -8.36 10.53
C VAL A 11 1.77 -7.49 10.14
N ARG A 12 1.41 -6.50 10.97
CA ARG A 12 0.30 -5.60 10.64
C ARG A 12 0.55 -4.79 9.38
N LEU A 13 1.76 -4.28 9.18
CA LEU A 13 2.12 -3.54 7.95
C LEU A 13 1.96 -4.43 6.71
N LEU A 14 2.32 -5.71 6.80
CA LEU A 14 2.12 -6.66 5.71
C LEU A 14 0.62 -6.86 5.41
N ASP A 15 -0.21 -7.01 6.45
CA ASP A 15 -1.66 -7.15 6.29
C ASP A 15 -2.28 -5.90 5.65
N VAL A 16 -1.92 -4.71 6.13
CA VAL A 16 -2.36 -3.42 5.58
C VAL A 16 -1.96 -3.27 4.10
N ILE A 17 -0.79 -3.77 3.69
CA ILE A 17 -0.39 -3.79 2.26
C ILE A 17 -1.29 -4.73 1.43
N PHE A 18 -1.77 -5.83 2.01
CA PHE A 18 -2.74 -6.69 1.33
C PHE A 18 -4.12 -6.04 1.26
N GLU A 19 -4.59 -5.43 2.36
CA GLU A 19 -5.85 -4.68 2.40
C GLU A 19 -5.86 -3.55 1.36
N GLU A 20 -4.75 -2.81 1.23
CA GLU A 20 -4.56 -1.73 0.24
C GLU A 20 -4.83 -2.23 -1.18
N ARG A 21 -4.37 -3.44 -1.49
CA ARG A 21 -4.58 -4.05 -2.80
C ARG A 21 -6.03 -4.43 -3.03
N GLU A 22 -6.70 -4.97 -2.02
CA GLU A 22 -8.10 -5.38 -2.15
C GLU A 22 -9.02 -4.15 -2.28
N CYS A 23 -8.80 -3.10 -1.49
CA CYS A 23 -9.53 -1.84 -1.65
C CYS A 23 -9.31 -1.24 -3.06
N ALA A 24 -8.07 -1.28 -3.57
CA ALA A 24 -7.76 -0.82 -4.93
C ALA A 24 -8.50 -1.61 -6.02
N LYS A 25 -8.58 -2.94 -5.89
CA LYS A 25 -9.31 -3.79 -6.85
C LYS A 25 -10.81 -3.52 -6.81
N ASN A 26 -11.36 -3.27 -5.63
CA ASN A 26 -12.78 -3.04 -5.41
C ASN A 26 -13.22 -1.59 -5.67
N LEU A 27 -12.28 -0.69 -6.00
CA LEU A 27 -12.52 0.75 -6.11
C LEU A 27 -13.10 1.36 -4.83
N ASP A 28 -12.74 0.78 -3.69
CA ASP A 28 -13.13 1.25 -2.36
C ASP A 28 -12.21 2.40 -1.93
N VAL A 29 -12.65 3.63 -2.24
CA VAL A 29 -11.87 4.86 -2.00
C VAL A 29 -11.79 5.21 -0.51
N GLU A 30 -12.85 4.94 0.24
CA GLU A 30 -12.87 5.19 1.69
C GLU A 30 -11.95 4.19 2.40
N GLY A 31 -12.06 2.90 2.07
CA GLY A 31 -11.16 1.88 2.59
C GLY A 31 -9.70 2.12 2.23
N LEU A 32 -9.41 2.57 1.00
CA LEU A 32 -8.06 2.98 0.60
C LEU A 32 -7.51 4.11 1.48
N THR A 33 -8.33 5.10 1.82
CA THR A 33 -7.91 6.24 2.64
C THR A 33 -7.53 5.80 4.05
N GLU A 34 -8.35 4.96 4.68
CA GLU A 34 -8.09 4.43 6.02
C GLU A 34 -6.84 3.53 6.04
N VAL A 35 -6.72 2.64 5.06
CA VAL A 35 -5.57 1.75 4.92
C VAL A 35 -4.27 2.55 4.68
N MET A 36 -4.31 3.61 3.87
CA MET A 36 -3.15 4.48 3.65
C MET A 36 -2.73 5.20 4.94
N ARG A 37 -3.69 5.69 5.72
CA ARG A 37 -3.42 6.34 7.01
C ARG A 37 -2.75 5.38 7.98
N GLU A 38 -3.30 4.17 8.14
CA GLU A 38 -2.71 3.15 9.02
C GLU A 38 -1.31 2.74 8.55
N LYS A 39 -1.12 2.58 7.23
CA LYS A 39 0.19 2.27 6.63
C LYS A 39 1.23 3.35 6.96
N GLU A 40 0.86 4.63 6.89
CA GLU A 40 1.75 5.74 7.23
C GLU A 40 2.12 5.73 8.72
N GLU A 41 1.15 5.51 9.61
CA GLU A 41 1.39 5.40 11.06
C GLU A 41 2.37 4.25 11.36
N LEU A 42 2.15 3.06 10.79
CA LEU A 42 3.04 1.90 10.96
C LEU A 42 4.44 2.16 10.43
N VAL A 43 4.57 2.79 9.26
CA VAL A 43 5.87 3.14 8.67
C VAL A 43 6.62 4.14 9.55
N GLN A 44 5.93 5.14 10.12
CA GLN A 44 6.55 6.09 11.03
C GLN A 44 7.08 5.41 12.29
N VAL A 45 6.32 4.49 12.89
CA VAL A 45 6.77 3.76 14.07
C VAL A 45 7.96 2.85 13.74
N LEU A 46 7.88 2.11 12.62
CA LEU A 46 8.95 1.23 12.17
C LEU A 46 10.20 1.99 11.72
N ALA A 47 10.10 3.26 11.30
CA ALA A 47 11.25 4.09 10.94
C ALA A 47 12.20 4.36 12.12
N HIS A 48 11.71 4.25 13.36
CA HIS A 48 12.53 4.38 14.57
C HIS A 48 13.26 3.09 14.96
N VAL A 49 12.94 1.96 14.31
CA VAL A 49 13.57 0.67 14.58
C VAL A 49 14.92 0.59 13.86
N GLN A 50 16.01 0.61 14.63
CA GLN A 50 17.37 0.59 14.08
C GLN A 50 17.80 -0.79 13.57
N LYS A 51 17.26 -1.87 14.14
CA LYS A 51 17.61 -3.25 13.78
C LYS A 51 16.37 -4.13 13.84
N ILE A 52 16.10 -4.81 12.72
CA ILE A 52 15.09 -5.85 12.60
C ILE A 52 15.73 -7.17 13.02
N ASP A 53 14.99 -8.01 13.76
CA ASP A 53 15.44 -9.35 14.13
C ASP A 53 15.65 -10.22 12.87
N GLU A 54 16.62 -11.13 12.90
CA GLU A 54 16.85 -12.07 11.81
C GLU A 54 15.61 -12.93 11.52
N ALA A 55 14.83 -13.25 12.56
CA ALA A 55 13.56 -13.96 12.42
C ALA A 55 12.51 -13.19 11.58
N ASP A 56 12.61 -11.86 11.53
CA ASP A 56 11.65 -10.97 10.86
C ASP A 56 12.10 -10.55 9.44
N LEU A 57 13.33 -10.90 9.04
CA LEU A 57 13.84 -10.63 7.69
C LEU A 57 12.94 -11.19 6.56
N PRO A 58 12.32 -12.39 6.69
CA PRO A 58 11.37 -12.87 5.70
C PRO A 58 10.15 -11.94 5.56
N ILE A 59 9.63 -11.41 6.67
CA ILE A 59 8.47 -10.51 6.68
C ILE A 59 8.85 -9.18 6.01
N ALA A 60 9.98 -8.58 6.40
CA ALA A 60 10.48 -7.35 5.79
C ALA A 60 10.73 -7.49 4.27
N THR A 61 11.20 -8.66 3.83
CA THR A 61 11.37 -8.95 2.40
C THR A 61 10.03 -9.04 1.69
N LYS A 62 9.04 -9.68 2.32
CA LYS A 62 7.69 -9.80 1.77
C LYS A 62 6.99 -8.43 1.68
N ILE A 63 7.09 -7.60 2.72
CA ILE A 63 6.59 -6.21 2.71
C ILE A 63 7.13 -5.44 1.50
N ARG A 64 8.45 -5.48 1.26
CA ARG A 64 9.06 -4.81 0.09
C ARG A 64 8.51 -5.33 -1.23
N HIS A 65 8.38 -6.64 -1.37
CA HIS A 65 7.85 -7.26 -2.58
C HIS A 65 6.39 -6.85 -2.84
N GLU A 66 5.53 -6.97 -1.82
CA GLU A 66 4.11 -6.68 -1.95
C GLU A 66 3.84 -5.19 -2.14
N ASN A 67 4.59 -4.31 -1.47
CA ASN A 67 4.49 -2.86 -1.69
C ASN A 67 4.91 -2.47 -3.11
N ARG A 68 5.98 -3.07 -3.63
CA ARG A 68 6.40 -2.86 -5.03
C ARG A 68 5.31 -3.33 -6.00
N ARG A 69 4.66 -4.46 -5.71
CA ARG A 69 3.55 -4.99 -6.51
C ARG A 69 2.36 -4.03 -6.52
N ASN A 70 2.00 -3.46 -5.38
CA ASN A 70 0.93 -2.45 -5.30
C ASN A 70 1.30 -1.19 -6.07
N ALA A 71 2.55 -0.71 -5.97
CA ALA A 71 3.01 0.44 -6.75
C ALA A 71 2.89 0.20 -8.28
N TYR A 72 3.21 -0.99 -8.77
CA TYR A 72 2.98 -1.35 -10.18
C TYR A 72 1.50 -1.34 -10.54
N LEU A 73 0.64 -1.94 -9.72
CA LEU A 73 -0.81 -1.92 -9.93
C LEU A 73 -1.33 -0.49 -10.07
N PHE A 74 -1.00 0.39 -9.12
CA PHE A 74 -1.43 1.79 -9.16
C PHE A 74 -0.91 2.55 -10.37
N LYS A 75 0.38 2.37 -10.71
CA LYS A 75 0.98 3.01 -11.87
C LYS A 75 0.30 2.58 -13.17
N SER A 76 0.06 1.28 -13.34
CA SER A 76 -0.60 0.72 -14.53
C SER A 76 -2.05 1.21 -14.64
N THR A 77 -2.80 1.17 -13.54
CA THR A 77 -4.20 1.63 -13.51
C THR A 77 -4.31 3.14 -13.81
N LEU A 78 -3.43 3.97 -13.22
CA LEU A 78 -3.42 5.41 -13.50
C LEU A 78 -3.08 5.72 -14.97
N GLY A 79 -2.12 4.98 -15.54
CA GLY A 79 -1.80 5.11 -16.97
C GLY A 79 -3.01 4.82 -17.86
N TRP A 80 -3.67 3.70 -17.60
CA TRP A 80 -4.87 3.30 -18.34
C TRP A 80 -6.03 4.31 -18.21
N ILE A 81 -6.27 4.83 -17.00
CA ILE A 81 -7.30 5.87 -16.78
C ILE A 81 -6.98 7.15 -17.55
N ARG A 82 -5.70 7.57 -17.59
CA ARG A 82 -5.27 8.76 -18.36
C ARG A 82 -5.52 8.59 -19.85
N GLU A 83 -5.16 7.43 -20.42
CA GLU A 83 -5.41 7.11 -21.82
C GLU A 83 -6.91 7.17 -22.17
N ILE A 84 -7.77 6.64 -21.28
CA ILE A 84 -9.23 6.71 -21.44
C ILE A 84 -9.73 8.16 -21.41
N MET A 85 -9.27 8.96 -20.45
CA MET A 85 -9.69 10.37 -20.36
C MET A 85 -9.25 11.17 -21.58
N GLU A 86 -8.03 10.96 -22.09
CA GLU A 86 -7.56 11.59 -23.32
C GLU A 86 -8.40 11.21 -24.54
N PHE A 87 -8.82 9.95 -24.62
CA PHE A 87 -9.71 9.49 -25.68
C PHE A 87 -11.06 10.24 -25.67
N PHE A 88 -11.66 10.41 -24.50
CA PHE A 88 -12.93 11.13 -24.37
C PHE A 88 -12.79 12.64 -24.55
N GLY A 89 -11.72 13.26 -24.04
CA GLY A 89 -11.48 14.71 -24.16
C GLY A 89 -11.29 15.19 -25.60
N ARG A 90 -10.80 14.33 -26.50
CA ARG A 90 -10.69 14.64 -27.94
C ARG A 90 -12.03 14.61 -28.69
N ARG A 91 -13.11 14.10 -28.08
CA ARG A 91 -14.43 13.94 -28.72
C ARG A 91 -15.50 14.94 -28.25
N THR A 92 -15.22 15.79 -27.26
CA THR A 92 -16.17 16.80 -26.74
C THR A 92 -15.98 18.19 -27.38
N VAL A 93 -15.72 18.25 -28.69
CA VAL A 93 -15.84 19.50 -29.46
C VAL A 93 -16.84 19.26 -30.58
N THR A 94 -18.09 19.65 -30.30
CA THR A 94 -19.11 20.03 -31.28
C THR A 94 -19.99 21.07 -30.65
#